data_AF-A0A5P8W0S1-F1
#
_entry.id   AF-A0A5P8W0S1-F1
#
_cell.length_a   1.000
_cell.length_b   1.000
_cell.length_c   1.000
_cell.angle_alpha   90.00
_cell.angle_beta   90.00
_cell.angle_gamma   90.00
#
_symmetry.space_group_name_H-M   'P 1'
#
loop_
_entity.id
_entity.type
_entity.pdbx_description
1 polymer ?
#
loop_
_entity_poly.entity_id
_entity_poly.type
_entity_poly.pdbx_seq_one_letter_code
_entity_poly.pdbx_strand_id
1 'polypeptide(L)'
;MKNFDIQLDEEYAQKLAYIQQEADQDTVEAIKSSIELRYQQLQQQKTDPLAKLKQSKFIGCFKGETDLAANSEAIVRSRSTN
;
A
#
# COMPACT_ATOMS: atom_id res chain seq x y z
N MET A 1 -9.82 -22.96 -17.97
CA MET A 1 -10.66 -22.21 -17.02
C MET A 1 -10.94 -23.12 -15.84
N LYS A 2 -10.73 -22.67 -14.59
CA LYS A 2 -11.13 -23.44 -13.39
C LYS A 2 -12.50 -22.93 -12.95
N ASN A 3 -13.38 -23.86 -12.61
CA ASN A 3 -14.73 -23.55 -12.11
C ASN A 3 -14.77 -23.87 -10.61
N PHE A 4 -15.44 -23.02 -9.85
CA PHE A 4 -15.64 -23.16 -8.40
C PHE A 4 -17.12 -22.93 -8.12
N ASP A 5 -17.70 -23.75 -7.25
CA ASP A 5 -19.05 -23.54 -6.73
C ASP A 5 -18.92 -22.82 -5.38
N ILE A 6 -19.70 -21.77 -5.17
CA ILE A 6 -19.67 -20.94 -3.97
C ILE A 6 -21.08 -20.87 -3.42
N GLN A 7 -21.26 -21.34 -2.19
CA GLN A 7 -22.50 -21.15 -1.45
C GLN A 7 -22.38 -19.89 -0.61
N LEU A 8 -23.31 -18.96 -0.83
CA LEU A 8 -23.48 -17.77 -0.01
C LEU A 8 -24.75 -17.93 0.81
N ASP A 9 -24.71 -17.52 2.06
CA ASP A 9 -25.94 -17.31 2.81
C ASP A 9 -26.72 -16.10 2.28
N GLU A 10 -27.93 -15.93 2.79
CA GLU A 10 -28.83 -14.87 2.35
C GLU A 10 -28.25 -13.46 2.55
N GLU A 11 -27.51 -13.25 3.64
CA GLU A 11 -26.90 -11.95 3.95
C GLU A 11 -25.86 -11.58 2.89
N TYR A 12 -24.96 -12.50 2.54
CA TYR A 12 -23.93 -12.23 1.54
C TYR A 12 -24.50 -12.18 0.11
N ALA A 13 -25.56 -12.94 -0.18
CA ALA A 13 -26.27 -12.84 -1.45
C ALA A 13 -26.89 -11.44 -1.64
N GLN A 14 -27.51 -10.87 -0.59
CA GLN A 14 -28.06 -9.52 -0.62
C GLN A 14 -26.98 -8.45 -0.81
N LYS A 15 -25.86 -8.55 -0.10
CA LYS A 15 -24.71 -7.63 -0.27
C LYS A 15 -24.14 -7.68 -1.69
N LEU A 16 -24.03 -8.88 -2.26
CA LEU A 16 -23.54 -9.06 -3.62
C LEU A 16 -24.52 -8.49 -4.65
N ALA A 17 -25.83 -8.59 -4.45
CA ALA A 17 -26.82 -7.96 -5.30
C ALA A 17 -26.74 -6.43 -5.25
N TYR A 18 -26.55 -5.86 -4.06
CA TYR A 18 -26.36 -4.41 -3.89
C TYR A 18 -25.12 -3.90 -4.63
N ILE A 19 -23.99 -4.60 -4.52
CA ILE A 19 -22.74 -4.24 -5.22
C ILE A 19 -22.95 -4.24 -6.74
N GLN A 20 -23.64 -5.26 -7.28
CA GLN A 20 -23.92 -5.34 -8.72
C GLN A 20 -24.75 -4.15 -9.20
N GLN A 21 -25.75 -3.74 -8.42
CA GLN A 21 -26.63 -2.62 -8.78
C GLN A 21 -25.90 -1.28 -8.75
N GLU A 22 -25.12 -1.01 -7.70
CA GLU A 22 -24.48 0.30 -7.52
C GLU A 22 -23.21 0.48 -8.36
N ALA A 23 -22.47 -0.61 -8.60
CA ALA A 23 -21.20 -0.56 -9.33
C ALA A 23 -21.36 -0.80 -10.85
N ASP A 24 -22.57 -1.13 -11.32
CA ASP A 24 -22.83 -1.58 -12.70
C ASP A 24 -21.88 -2.71 -13.13
N GLN A 25 -21.63 -3.65 -12.21
CA GLN A 25 -20.72 -4.78 -12.39
C GLN A 25 -21.50 -6.08 -12.36
N ASP A 26 -21.16 -7.02 -13.24
CA ASP A 26 -21.69 -8.38 -13.15
C ASP A 26 -21.08 -9.13 -11.94
N THR A 27 -21.74 -10.22 -11.53
CA THR A 27 -21.33 -11.02 -10.37
C THR A 27 -19.88 -11.50 -10.45
N VAL A 28 -19.41 -11.89 -11.65
CA VAL A 28 -18.07 -12.44 -11.84
C VAL A 28 -17.02 -11.34 -11.72
N GLU A 29 -17.26 -10.16 -12.29
CA GLU A 29 -16.37 -9.01 -12.18
C GLU A 29 -16.31 -8.46 -10.74
N ALA A 30 -17.43 -8.44 -10.02
CA ALA A 30 -17.46 -8.08 -8.61
C ALA A 30 -16.60 -9.04 -7.76
N ILE A 31 -16.70 -10.35 -8.02
CA ILE A 31 -15.89 -11.37 -7.34
C ILE A 31 -14.41 -11.22 -7.68
N LYS A 32 -14.05 -11.06 -8.97
CA LYS A 32 -12.66 -10.86 -9.40
C LYS A 32 -12.03 -9.64 -8.75
N SER A 33 -12.74 -8.51 -8.74
CA SER A 33 -12.28 -7.26 -8.15
C SER A 33 -12.03 -7.41 -6.65
N SER A 34 -12.92 -8.12 -5.95
CA SER A 34 -12.80 -8.40 -4.52
C SER A 34 -11.59 -9.30 -4.21
N ILE A 35 -11.34 -10.32 -5.05
CA ILE A 35 -10.17 -11.21 -4.93
C ILE A 35 -8.88 -10.41 -5.13
N GLU A 36 -8.81 -9.58 -6.18
CA GLU A 36 -7.63 -8.77 -6.48
C GLU A 36 -7.32 -7.81 -5.33
N LEU A 37 -8.34 -7.11 -4.80
CA LEU A 37 -8.19 -6.24 -3.65
C LEU A 37 -7.63 -6.98 -2.44
N ARG A 38 -8.19 -8.16 -2.12
CA ARG A 38 -7.73 -8.96 -0.98
C ARG A 38 -6.31 -9.48 -1.18
N TYR A 39 -5.98 -9.90 -2.39
CA TYR A 39 -4.63 -10.37 -2.75
C TYR A 39 -3.60 -9.25 -2.58
N GLN A 40 -3.89 -8.04 -3.07
CA GLN A 40 -3.01 -6.89 -2.91
C GLN A 40 -2.80 -6.52 -1.44
N GLN A 41 -3.86 -6.53 -0.62
CA GLN A 41 -3.74 -6.28 0.83
C GLN A 41 -2.80 -7.29 1.51
N LEU A 42 -2.94 -8.58 1.17
CA LEU A 42 -2.09 -9.64 1.73
C LEU A 42 -0.62 -9.49 1.28
N GLN A 43 -0.39 -9.10 0.03
CA GLN A 43 0.96 -8.83 -0.47
C GLN A 43 1.58 -7.61 0.20
N GLN A 44 0.81 -6.54 0.42
CA GLN A 44 1.26 -5.34 1.12
C GLN A 44 1.63 -5.65 2.59
N GLN A 45 0.85 -6.48 3.29
CA GLN A 45 1.15 -6.92 4.66
C GLN A 45 2.45 -7.74 4.76
N LYS A 46 2.78 -8.51 3.72
CA LYS A 46 4.04 -9.27 3.66
C LYS A 46 5.25 -8.41 3.30
N THR A 47 5.03 -7.23 2.74
CA THR A 47 6.14 -6.37 2.32
C THR A 47 6.60 -5.55 3.52
N ASP A 48 7.80 -5.82 4.05
CA ASP A 48 8.38 -5.02 5.14
C ASP A 48 8.35 -3.52 4.76
N PRO A 49 7.55 -2.70 5.45
CA PRO A 49 7.44 -1.27 5.15
C PRO A 49 8.80 -0.56 5.22
N LEU A 50 9.70 -1.03 6.09
CA LEU A 50 11.06 -0.50 6.22
C LEU A 50 11.92 -0.86 5.00
N ALA A 51 11.83 -2.09 4.51
CA ALA A 51 12.49 -2.48 3.27
C ALA A 51 11.98 -1.67 2.07
N LYS A 52 10.67 -1.43 2.00
CA LYS A 52 10.04 -0.61 0.95
C LYS A 52 10.50 0.86 1.02
N LEU A 53 10.60 1.41 2.23
CA LEU A 53 11.10 2.76 2.47
C LEU A 53 12.58 2.91 2.07
N LYS A 54 13.42 1.94 2.44
CA LYS A 54 14.85 1.89 2.07
C LYS A 54 15.07 1.79 0.56
N GLN A 55 14.16 1.15 -0.18
CA GLN A 55 14.20 1.06 -1.64
C GLN A 55 13.57 2.26 -2.34
N SER A 56 12.84 3.11 -1.62
CA SER A 56 12.19 4.28 -2.20
C SER A 56 13.22 5.33 -2.60
N LYS A 57 13.02 5.97 -3.76
CA LYS A 57 13.82 7.14 -4.17
C LYS A 57 13.51 8.40 -3.34
N PHE A 58 12.56 8.31 -2.41
CA PHE A 58 12.16 9.38 -1.51
C PHE A 58 13.17 9.60 -0.38
N ILE A 59 13.80 8.52 0.10
CA ILE A 59 14.88 8.63 1.09
C ILE A 59 16.19 8.92 0.34
N GLY A 60 16.61 10.17 0.34
CA GLY A 60 17.96 10.53 -0.11
C GLY A 60 19.00 9.91 0.83
N CYS A 61 19.86 9.03 0.33
CA CYS A 61 21.04 8.58 1.06
C CYS A 61 22.08 9.71 1.03
N PHE A 62 22.02 10.64 1.98
CA PHE A 62 23.06 11.64 2.17
C PHE A 62 24.06 11.15 3.23
N LYS A 63 25.35 11.22 2.93
CA LYS A 63 26.40 11.13 3.96
C LYS A 63 26.48 12.50 4.63
N GLY A 64 25.63 12.70 5.63
CA GLY A 64 25.70 13.86 6.53
C GLY A 64 26.71 13.60 7.65
N GLU A 65 27.19 14.67 8.28
CA GLU A 65 27.88 14.55 9.56
C GLU A 65 26.95 13.86 10.57
N THR A 66 27.50 12.97 11.41
CA THR A 66 26.71 12.11 12.33
C THR A 66 25.76 12.90 13.22
N ASP A 67 26.13 14.14 13.55
CA ASP A 67 25.34 15.05 14.38
C ASP A 67 24.73 16.22 13.59
N LEU A 68 24.57 16.09 12.28
CA LEU A 68 24.07 17.18 11.43
C LEU A 68 22.71 17.70 11.90
N ALA A 69 21.82 16.83 12.36
CA ALA A 69 20.52 17.25 12.89
C ALA A 69 20.65 18.01 14.21
N ALA A 70 21.54 17.54 15.10
CA ALA A 70 21.75 18.13 16.42
C ALA A 70 22.55 19.44 16.36
N ASN A 71 23.44 19.58 15.38
CA ASN A 71 24.40 20.69 15.26
C ASN A 71 24.23 21.49 13.96
N SER A 72 23.05 21.43 13.34
CA SER A 72 22.78 22.01 12.02
C SER A 72 23.20 23.49 11.94
N GLU A 73 22.86 24.29 12.95
CA GLU A 73 23.21 25.72 12.99
C GLU A 73 24.73 25.95 13.08
N ALA A 74 25.43 25.21 13.95
CA ALA A 74 26.87 25.34 14.13
C ALA A 74 27.64 24.95 12.86
N ILE A 75 27.21 23.86 12.20
CA ILE A 75 27.81 23.37 10.97
C ILE A 75 27.60 24.39 9.83
N VAL A 76 26.38 24.92 9.66
CA VAL A 76 26.10 25.95 8.64
C VAL A 76 26.93 27.20 8.87
N ARG A 77 27.02 27.68 10.11
CA ARG A 77 27.81 28.88 10.45
C ARG A 77 29.30 28.69 10.16
N SER A 78 29.88 27.54 10.50
CA SER A 78 31.30 27.24 10.25
C SER A 78 31.67 27.22 8.76
N ARG A 79 30.71 26.91 7.88
CA ARG A 79 30.90 26.83 6.43
C ARG A 79 30.66 28.15 5.71
N SER A 80 30.06 29.15 6.36
CA SER A 80 29.87 30.51 5.80
C SER A 80 31.07 31.45 5.99
N THR A 81 32.10 31.03 6.72
CA THR A 81 33.27 31.87 7.05
C THR A 81 34.55 31.48 6.32
N ASN A 82 34.46 30.79 5.17
CA ASN A 82 35.58 30.55 4.24
C ASN A 82 35.31 31.21 2.89
#